data_AF-A0A9N9PFP2-F1
#
_entry.id   AF-A0A9N9PFP2-F1
#
_cell.length_a   1.000
_cell.length_b   1.000
_cell.length_c   1.000
_cell.angle_alpha   90.00
_cell.angle_beta   90.00
_cell.angle_gamma   90.00
#
_symmetry.space_group_name_H-M   'P 1'
#
loop_
_entity.id
_entity.type
_entity.pdbx_description
1 polymer ?
#
loop_
_entity_poly.entity_id
_entity_poly.type
_entity_poly.pdbx_seq_one_letter_code
_entity_poly.pdbx_strand_id
1 'polypeptide(L)'
;EADETESELIIGGIDPSKYTGRIGKIVSGISSIIVPFDDAYKIYQQIPNATDHDGKFVIPCESEFKVKIKIGSVDWDIDPRDLIDVQRFRNRETCSGMIMGGITD
;
A
#
# COMPACT_ATOMS: atom_id res chain seq x y z
N GLU A 1 -16.77 -12.80 21.84
CA GLU A 1 -15.53 -12.06 21.61
C GLU A 1 -15.14 -12.17 20.15
N ALA A 2 -14.86 -11.05 19.48
CA ALA A 2 -14.16 -11.07 18.21
C ALA A 2 -12.67 -11.17 18.52
N ASP A 3 -12.01 -12.15 17.93
CA ASP A 3 -10.56 -12.35 18.02
C ASP A 3 -9.90 -11.22 17.23
N GLU A 4 -9.40 -10.20 17.93
CA GLU A 4 -8.65 -9.07 17.37
C GLU A 4 -7.28 -9.57 16.91
N THR A 5 -7.27 -10.23 15.76
CA THR A 5 -6.03 -10.61 15.10
C THR A 5 -5.36 -9.34 14.56
N GLU A 6 -4.25 -8.95 15.20
CA GLU A 6 -3.42 -7.84 14.78
C GLU A 6 -3.01 -8.05 13.31
N SER A 7 -3.37 -7.08 12.46
CA SER A 7 -2.93 -7.05 11.07
C SER A 7 -1.80 -6.03 10.93
N GLU A 8 -0.70 -6.43 10.30
CA GLU A 8 0.48 -5.58 10.06
C GLU A 8 0.67 -5.40 8.55
N LEU A 9 1.13 -4.22 8.13
CA LEU A 9 1.60 -4.00 6.77
C LEU A 9 3.13 -4.03 6.75
N ILE A 10 3.71 -5.00 6.05
CA ILE A 10 5.15 -5.19 5.93
C ILE A 10 5.54 -4.85 4.49
N ILE A 11 6.34 -3.81 4.31
CA ILE A 11 6.84 -3.44 2.98
C ILE A 11 8.34 -3.58 3.05
N GLY A 12 8.94 -4.17 2.02
CA GLY A 12 10.35 -4.55 2.03
C GLY A 12 11.26 -3.45 2.57
N GLY A 13 11.88 -3.69 3.73
CA GLY A 13 12.79 -2.76 4.40
C GLY A 13 12.16 -1.87 5.49
N ILE A 14 10.84 -1.84 5.65
CA ILE A 14 10.21 -1.10 6.76
C ILE A 14 10.12 -1.96 8.01
N ASP A 15 10.48 -1.34 9.14
CA ASP A 15 10.25 -1.86 10.48
C ASP A 15 8.74 -2.11 10.72
N PRO A 16 8.32 -3.38 10.88
CA PRO A 16 6.92 -3.76 11.11
C PRO A 16 6.32 -3.10 12.36
N SER A 17 7.15 -2.75 13.36
CA SER A 17 6.70 -2.09 14.59
C SER A 17 6.08 -0.72 14.34
N LYS A 18 6.30 -0.12 13.16
CA LYS A 18 5.72 1.16 12.76
C LYS A 18 4.30 1.05 12.20
N TYR A 19 3.77 -0.16 12.04
CA TYR A 19 2.45 -0.47 11.46
C TYR A 19 1.67 -1.55 12.23
N THR A 20 1.83 -1.61 13.54
CA THR A 20 1.13 -2.59 14.39
C THR A 20 -0.27 -2.13 14.76
N GLY A 21 -1.17 -3.09 15.04
CA GLY A 21 -2.50 -2.78 15.58
C GLY A 21 -3.45 -2.11 14.60
N ARG A 22 -3.37 -2.45 13.31
CA ARG A 22 -4.35 -1.98 12.32
C ARG A 22 -5.55 -2.94 12.28
N ILE A 23 -6.75 -2.37 12.31
CA ILE A 23 -7.99 -3.08 11.98
C ILE A 23 -8.30 -2.79 10.52
N GLY A 24 -8.45 -3.85 9.72
CA GLY A 24 -8.72 -3.77 8.28
C GLY A 24 -10.06 -4.39 7.89
N LYS A 25 -10.63 -3.95 6.76
CA LYS A 25 -11.82 -4.54 6.14
C LYS A 25 -11.45 -5.11 4.78
N ILE A 26 -11.85 -6.35 4.49
CA ILE A 26 -11.71 -6.94 3.15
C ILE A 26 -12.99 -6.62 2.37
N VAL A 27 -12.88 -5.79 1.34
CA VAL A 27 -14.02 -5.30 0.56
C VAL A 27 -13.76 -5.58 -0.92
N SER A 28 -14.55 -6.46 -1.54
CA SER A 28 -14.39 -6.81 -2.96
C SER A 28 -14.84 -5.72 -3.94
N GLY A 29 -15.55 -4.70 -3.44
CA GLY A 29 -16.07 -3.58 -4.25
C GLY A 29 -15.12 -2.40 -4.42
N ILE A 30 -13.88 -2.48 -3.94
CA ILE A 30 -12.87 -1.43 -4.09
C ILE A 30 -11.65 -1.97 -4.84
N SER A 31 -11.05 -1.14 -5.68
CA SER A 31 -9.88 -1.55 -6.48
C SER A 31 -8.55 -1.41 -5.73
N SER A 32 -8.47 -0.47 -4.80
CA SER A 32 -7.22 -0.06 -4.15
C SER A 32 -7.15 -0.53 -2.70
N ILE A 33 -5.94 -0.68 -2.19
CA ILE A 33 -5.68 -0.85 -0.76
C ILE A 33 -5.70 0.55 -0.15
N ILE A 34 -6.57 0.79 0.82
CA ILE A 34 -6.68 2.09 1.49
C ILE A 34 -6.11 1.94 2.90
N VAL A 35 -5.14 2.78 3.23
CA VAL A 35 -4.47 2.83 4.54
C VAL A 35 -4.50 4.27 5.07
N PRO A 36 -4.21 4.52 6.35
CA PRO A 36 -4.03 5.88 6.86
C PRO A 36 -3.01 6.66 6.02
N PHE A 37 -3.22 7.96 5.85
CA PHE A 37 -2.33 8.83 5.07
C PHE A 37 -0.86 8.71 5.45
N ASP A 38 -0.55 8.71 6.75
CA ASP A 38 0.81 8.56 7.27
C ASP A 38 1.45 7.25 6.86
N ASP A 39 0.65 6.18 6.77
CA ASP A 39 1.16 4.89 6.37
C ASP A 39 1.49 4.92 4.90
N ALA A 40 0.53 5.29 4.04
CA ALA A 40 0.77 5.42 2.60
C ALA A 40 2.00 6.29 2.30
N TYR A 41 2.15 7.42 3.00
CA TYR A 41 3.32 8.28 2.84
C TYR A 41 4.64 7.55 3.12
N LYS A 42 4.75 6.84 4.24
CA LYS A 42 5.97 6.06 4.57
C LYS A 42 6.24 4.94 3.56
N ILE A 43 5.20 4.34 2.95
CA ILE A 43 5.36 3.37 1.86
C ILE A 43 6.07 4.02 0.69
N TYR A 44 5.49 5.10 0.16
CA TYR A 44 5.95 5.73 -1.06
C TYR A 44 7.23 6.55 -0.88
N GLN A 45 7.57 6.97 0.34
CA GLN A 45 8.88 7.60 0.66
C GLN A 45 10.09 6.72 0.30
N GLN A 46 9.91 5.40 0.18
CA GLN A 46 11.00 4.50 -0.21
C GLN A 46 11.13 4.34 -1.72
N ILE A 47 10.18 4.85 -2.50
CA ILE A 47 10.18 4.75 -3.95
C ILE A 47 10.77 6.05 -4.51
N PRO A 48 11.93 6.00 -5.20
CA PRO A 48 12.51 7.18 -5.80
C PRO A 48 11.56 7.86 -6.77
N ASN A 49 11.48 9.19 -6.72
CA ASN A 49 10.62 10.01 -7.57
C ASN A 49 9.10 9.77 -7.39
N ALA A 50 8.68 9.14 -6.29
CA ALA A 50 7.27 9.13 -5.93
C ALA A 50 6.78 10.54 -5.61
N THR A 51 5.60 10.88 -6.13
CA THR A 51 4.93 12.17 -5.91
C THR A 51 3.58 11.95 -5.26
N ASP A 52 3.29 12.72 -4.22
CA ASP A 52 2.01 12.70 -3.50
C ASP A 52 1.04 13.74 -4.08
N HIS A 53 -0.21 13.31 -4.25
CA HIS A 53 -1.36 14.11 -4.60
C HIS A 53 -2.53 13.80 -3.66
N ASP A 54 -2.38 14.23 -2.40
CA ASP A 54 -3.41 14.10 -1.35
C ASP A 54 -3.74 12.63 -1.04
N GLY A 55 -2.69 11.84 -0.74
CA GLY A 55 -2.80 10.41 -0.44
C GLY A 55 -2.88 9.53 -1.69
N LYS A 56 -2.86 10.10 -2.89
CA LYS A 56 -2.70 9.37 -4.16
C LYS A 56 -1.28 9.54 -4.65
N PHE A 57 -0.61 8.43 -4.93
CA PHE A 57 0.80 8.47 -5.27
C PHE A 57 1.03 8.16 -6.75
N VAL A 58 1.87 8.96 -7.38
CA VAL A 58 2.37 8.72 -8.73
C VAL A 58 3.83 8.28 -8.62
N ILE A 59 4.18 7.18 -9.27
CA ILE A 59 5.52 6.58 -9.22
C ILE A 59 6.04 6.29 -10.63
N PRO A 60 7.36 6.15 -10.82
CA PRO A 60 7.89 5.57 -12.06
C PRO A 60 7.31 4.16 -12.28
N CYS A 61 6.84 3.85 -13.50
CA CYS A 61 6.23 2.54 -13.78
C CYS A 61 7.17 1.35 -13.58
N GLU A 62 8.48 1.57 -13.73
CA GLU A 62 9.53 0.55 -13.54
C GLU A 62 9.98 0.43 -12.06
N SER A 63 9.26 1.07 -11.12
CA SER A 63 9.59 0.97 -9.69
C SER A 63 9.36 -0.45 -9.20
N GLU A 64 10.41 -1.09 -8.69
CA GLU A 64 10.32 -2.39 -8.03
C GLU A 64 10.20 -2.20 -6.52
N PHE A 65 9.03 -2.51 -5.96
CA PHE A 65 8.82 -2.57 -4.52
C PHE A 65 7.95 -3.75 -4.14
N LYS A 66 8.18 -4.30 -2.94
CA LYS A 66 7.49 -5.48 -2.43
C LYS A 66 6.65 -5.12 -1.23
N VAL A 67 5.38 -5.49 -1.28
CA VAL A 67 4.42 -5.28 -0.21
C VAL A 67 3.90 -6.63 0.24
N LYS A 68 3.82 -6.79 1.55
CA LYS A 68 3.30 -7.96 2.24
C LYS A 68 2.32 -7.47 3.31
N ILE A 69 1.19 -8.14 3.42
CA ILE A 69 0.25 -7.93 4.53
C ILE A 69 0.38 -9.13 5.45
N LYS A 70 0.57 -8.91 6.74
CA LYS A 70 0.49 -9.97 7.74
C LYS A 70 -0.89 -9.91 8.40
N ILE A 71 -1.58 -11.04 8.44
CA ILE A 71 -2.84 -11.20 9.16
C ILE A 71 -2.64 -12.32 10.19
N GLY A 72 -2.64 -11.98 11.47
CA GLY A 72 -2.23 -12.91 12.53
C GLY A 72 -0.77 -13.34 12.35
N SER A 73 -0.52 -14.63 12.16
CA SER A 73 0.82 -15.19 11.91
C SER A 73 1.11 -15.48 10.44
N VAL A 74 0.20 -15.13 9.53
CA VAL A 74 0.31 -15.47 8.10
C VAL A 74 0.70 -14.26 7.29
N ASP A 75 1.79 -14.41 6.53
CA ASP A 75 2.27 -13.43 5.57
C ASP A 75 1.60 -13.64 4.20
N TRP A 76 1.07 -12.55 3.63
CA TRP A 76 0.46 -12.49 2.30
C TRP A 76 1.26 -11.54 1.41
N ASP A 77 2.08 -12.09 0.52
CA ASP A 77 2.79 -11.31 -0.48
C ASP A 77 1.81 -10.80 -1.56
N ILE A 78 1.93 -9.53 -1.92
CA ILE A 78 1.15 -8.93 -3.00
C ILE A 78 1.98 -8.98 -4.28
N ASP A 79 1.37 -9.44 -5.39
CA ASP A 79 2.03 -9.40 -6.70
C ASP A 79 2.33 -7.93 -7.06
N PRO A 80 3.58 -7.58 -7.42
CA PRO A 80 3.92 -6.20 -7.75
C PRO A 80 3.06 -5.58 -8.86
N ARG A 81 2.49 -6.41 -9.74
CA ARG A 81 1.56 -5.95 -10.80
C ARG A 81 0.25 -5.40 -10.23
N ASP A 82 -0.16 -5.84 -9.05
CA ASP A 82 -1.37 -5.39 -8.36
C ASP A 82 -1.13 -4.08 -7.57
N LEU A 83 0.14 -3.65 -7.43
CA LEU A 83 0.52 -2.44 -6.70
C LEU A 83 0.54 -1.18 -7.57
N ILE A 84 0.32 -1.32 -8.88
CA ILE A 84 0.34 -0.24 -9.85
C ILE A 84 -0.90 -0.27 -10.75
N ASP A 85 -1.53 0.88 -10.97
CA ASP A 85 -2.54 1.04 -12.01
C ASP A 85 -1.87 1.35 -13.35
N VAL A 86 -2.04 0.44 -14.30
CA VAL A 86 -1.51 0.57 -15.66
C VAL A 86 -2.45 1.34 -16.60
N GLN A 87 -3.48 2.04 -16.09
CA GLN A 87 -4.16 3.10 -16.82
C GLN A 87 -3.17 4.25 -17.09
N ARG A 88 -2.33 4.01 -18.10
CA ARG A 88 -1.17 4.78 -18.49
C ARG A 88 -1.54 6.24 -18.67
N PHE A 89 -0.87 7.11 -17.92
CA PHE A 89 -0.68 8.48 -18.37
C PHE A 89 -0.03 8.44 -19.76
N ARG A 90 -0.37 9.41 -20.61
CA ARG A 90 -0.13 9.43 -22.06
C ARG A 90 1.32 9.14 -22.51
N ASN A 91 2.29 9.16 -21.59
CA ASN A 91 3.73 9.11 -21.86
C ASN A 91 4.42 7.83 -21.34
N ARG A 92 3.69 6.87 -20.71
CA ARG A 92 4.20 5.57 -20.20
C ARG A 92 5.31 5.59 -19.13
N GLU A 93 5.80 6.74 -18.69
CA GLU A 93 6.89 6.81 -17.70
C GLU A 93 6.41 6.74 -16.25
N THR A 94 5.18 7.19 -15.97
CA THR A 94 4.62 7.26 -14.62
C THR A 94 3.31 6.48 -14.50
N CYS A 95 3.13 5.81 -13.37
CA CYS A 95 2.00 4.96 -13.00
C CYS A 95 1.39 5.45 -11.68
N SER A 96 0.09 5.17 -11.49
CA SER A 96 -0.55 5.43 -10.19
C SER A 96 -0.29 4.25 -9.26
N GLY A 97 0.03 4.52 -8.00
CA GLY A 97 0.11 3.51 -6.97
C GLY A 97 -1.27 3.02 -6.51
N MET A 98 -1.40 1.72 -6.26
CA MET A 98 -2.66 1.10 -5.82
C MET A 98 -2.85 1.09 -4.29
N ILE A 99 -1.86 1.56 -3.54
CA ILE A 99 -2.02 1.83 -2.11
C ILE A 99 -2.28 3.33 -1.95
N MET A 100 -3.43 3.68 -1.39
CA MET A 100 -3.83 5.07 -1.21
C MET A 100 -3.97 5.43 0.26
N GLY A 101 -3.62 6.66 0.58
CA GLY A 101 -4.00 7.31 1.83
C GLY A 101 -5.49 7.62 1.83
N GLY A 102 -6.17 7.29 2.92
CA GLY A 102 -7.58 7.63 3.10
C GLY A 102 -7.98 7.64 4.57
N ILE A 103 -9.20 8.10 4.81
CA ILE A 103 -9.84 7.98 6.12
C ILE A 103 -10.19 6.50 6.33
N THR A 104 -9.63 5.92 7.39
CA THR A 104 -9.92 4.55 7.81
C THR A 104 -10.62 4.62 9.16
N ASP A 105 -11.89 4.19 9.19
CA ASP A 105 -12.74 4.16 10.41
C ASP A 105 -12.33 3.06 11.39
#